data_AF-A0A6B3CBS2-F1
#
_entry.id   AF-A0A6B3CBS2-F1
#
_cell.length_a   1.000
_cell.length_b   1.000
_cell.length_c   1.000
_cell.angle_alpha   90.00
_cell.angle_beta   90.00
_cell.angle_gamma   90.00
#
_symmetry.space_group_name_H-M   'P 1'
#
loop_
_entity.id
_entity.type
_entity.pdbx_description
1 polymer ?
#
loop_
_entity_poly.entity_id
_entity_poly.type
_entity_poly.pdbx_seq_one_letter_code
_entity_poly.pdbx_strand_id
1 'polypeptide(L)'
;AVLEWLWDNAAGPVLGLLGHDRRPSAEADWPRVWWVPGGVLGLLPLHAAGHHTDPADDARRRTVLDRVVSSYTPTVRALRHARRTSGGRVLPPDASVRGLIVAMPTTPGVPGLGRLPYVAA
;
A
#
# COMPACT_ATOMS: atom_id res chain seq x y z
N ALA A 1 -10.55 -14.99 -6.81
CA ALA A 1 -11.62 -14.27 -7.54
C ALA A 1 -11.29 -12.77 -7.78
N VAL A 2 -11.61 -11.83 -6.89
CA VAL A 2 -11.43 -10.38 -7.20
C VAL A 2 -9.95 -9.94 -7.25
N LEU A 3 -9.09 -10.46 -6.37
CA LEU A 3 -7.67 -10.08 -6.33
C LEU A 3 -6.89 -10.60 -7.55
N GLU A 4 -7.22 -11.81 -8.00
CA GLU A 4 -6.69 -12.41 -9.23
C GLU A 4 -7.20 -11.63 -10.45
N TRP A 5 -8.49 -11.30 -10.49
CA TRP A 5 -9.05 -10.47 -11.57
C TRP A 5 -8.36 -9.09 -11.64
N LEU A 6 -8.15 -8.43 -10.51
CA LEU A 6 -7.40 -7.16 -10.44
C LEU A 6 -5.96 -7.30 -10.91
N TRP A 7 -5.34 -8.44 -10.63
CA TRP A 7 -4.00 -8.74 -11.11
C TRP A 7 -3.99 -8.86 -12.64
N ASP A 8 -4.81 -9.76 -13.18
CA ASP A 8 -4.82 -10.08 -14.60
C ASP A 8 -5.24 -8.87 -15.46
N ASN A 9 -6.14 -8.02 -14.97
CA ASN A 9 -6.75 -6.94 -15.76
C ASN A 9 -6.18 -5.55 -15.49
N ALA A 10 -5.49 -5.33 -14.36
CA ALA A 10 -5.01 -4.00 -13.99
C ALA A 10 -3.56 -4.00 -13.51
N ALA A 11 -3.29 -4.63 -12.37
CA ALA A 11 -2.00 -4.46 -11.70
C ALA A 11 -0.85 -5.18 -12.43
N GLY A 12 -1.06 -6.42 -12.86
CA GLY A 12 -0.07 -7.23 -13.57
C GLY A 12 0.42 -6.57 -14.86
N PRO A 13 -0.46 -6.15 -15.78
CA PRO A 13 -0.08 -5.41 -16.99
C PRO A 13 0.71 -4.13 -16.69
N VAL A 14 0.28 -3.33 -15.71
CA VAL A 14 0.98 -2.09 -15.32
C VAL A 14 2.38 -2.40 -14.79
N LEU A 15 2.52 -3.37 -13.89
CA LEU A 15 3.82 -3.75 -13.35
C LEU A 15 4.75 -4.32 -14.42
N GLY A 16 4.21 -5.11 -15.36
CA GLY A 16 4.97 -5.60 -16.52
C GLY A 16 5.53 -4.47 -17.38
N LEU A 17 4.71 -3.47 -17.70
CA LEU A 17 5.13 -2.29 -18.47
C LEU A 17 6.16 -1.42 -17.74
N LEU A 18 6.11 -1.36 -16.40
CA LEU A 18 7.09 -0.65 -15.59
C LEU A 18 8.39 -1.45 -15.36
N GLY A 19 8.48 -2.70 -15.83
CA GLY A 19 9.63 -3.58 -15.60
C GLY A 19 9.71 -4.12 -14.17
N HIS A 20 8.61 -4.11 -13.42
CA HIS A 20 8.49 -4.71 -12.09
C HIS A 20 7.93 -6.12 -12.21
N ASP A 21 8.62 -6.99 -12.94
CA ASP A 21 8.20 -8.37 -13.23
C ASP A 21 8.61 -9.38 -12.13
N ARG A 22 9.49 -8.96 -11.22
CA ARG A 22 10.12 -9.79 -10.19
C ARG A 22 10.18 -9.09 -8.84
N ARG A 23 10.23 -9.90 -7.78
CA ARG A 23 10.49 -9.47 -6.41
C ARG A 23 11.90 -8.85 -6.32
N PRO A 24 12.06 -7.62 -5.82
CA PRO A 24 13.36 -7.04 -5.53
C PRO A 24 14.13 -7.86 -4.50
N SER A 25 15.46 -7.84 -4.56
CA SER A 25 16.28 -8.44 -3.50
C SER A 25 16.03 -7.73 -2.16
N ALA A 26 16.29 -8.43 -1.05
CA ALA A 26 16.07 -7.87 0.29
C ALA A 26 16.95 -6.64 0.58
N GLU A 27 18.08 -6.51 -0.13
CA GLU A 27 19.05 -5.42 0.01
C GLU A 27 18.77 -4.25 -0.94
N ALA A 28 17.87 -4.42 -1.92
CA ALA A 28 17.54 -3.39 -2.90
C ALA A 28 16.41 -2.48 -2.40
N ASP A 29 16.47 -1.21 -2.81
CA ASP A 29 15.35 -0.30 -2.63
C ASP A 29 14.14 -0.78 -3.45
N TRP A 30 13.01 -0.94 -2.77
CA TRP A 30 11.80 -1.36 -3.44
C TRP A 30 11.22 -0.23 -4.29
N PRO A 31 10.83 -0.51 -5.55
CA PRO A 31 10.16 0.46 -6.39
C PRO A 31 8.82 0.86 -5.75
N ARG A 32 8.50 2.16 -5.80
CA ARG A 32 7.25 2.69 -5.27
C ARG A 32 6.29 3.04 -6.39
N VAL A 33 5.06 2.54 -6.31
CA VAL A 33 3.96 2.86 -7.23
C VAL A 33 2.89 3.67 -6.51
N TRP A 34 2.47 4.77 -7.14
CA TRP A 34 1.35 5.59 -6.69
C TRP A 34 0.12 5.32 -7.54
N TRP A 35 -0.86 4.63 -6.98
CA TRP A 35 -2.14 4.35 -7.62
C TRP A 35 -3.04 5.58 -7.55
N VAL A 36 -3.55 6.01 -8.69
CA VAL A 36 -4.56 7.07 -8.82
C VAL A 36 -5.87 6.47 -9.37
N PRO A 37 -6.54 5.59 -8.61
CA PRO A 37 -7.73 4.90 -9.12
C PRO A 37 -8.93 5.86 -9.19
N GLY A 38 -9.60 5.90 -10.34
CA GLY A 38 -10.85 6.65 -10.53
C GLY A 38 -12.09 5.79 -10.25
N GLY A 39 -13.17 6.43 -9.80
CA GLY A 39 -14.48 5.80 -9.64
C GLY A 39 -14.45 4.57 -8.71
N VAL A 40 -15.21 3.53 -9.09
CA VAL A 40 -15.37 2.30 -8.30
C VAL A 40 -14.07 1.52 -8.09
N LEU A 41 -13.09 1.68 -8.97
CA LEU A 41 -11.77 1.05 -8.82
C LEU A 41 -11.05 1.55 -7.55
N GLY A 42 -11.36 2.77 -7.11
CA GLY A 42 -10.80 3.34 -5.88
C GLY A 42 -11.24 2.62 -4.61
N LEU A 43 -12.28 1.81 -4.67
CA LEU A 43 -12.75 0.97 -3.58
C LEU A 43 -12.04 -0.39 -3.54
N LEU A 44 -11.29 -0.74 -4.59
CA LEU A 44 -10.66 -2.04 -4.72
C LEU A 44 -9.20 -2.03 -4.26
N PRO A 45 -8.74 -3.12 -3.61
CA PRO A 45 -7.40 -3.17 -3.02
C PRO A 45 -6.34 -3.51 -4.07
N LEU A 46 -6.03 -2.58 -4.98
CA LEU A 46 -4.97 -2.74 -6.00
C LEU A 46 -3.63 -3.22 -5.42
N HIS A 47 -3.25 -2.75 -4.22
CA HIS A 47 -2.04 -3.18 -3.52
C HIS A 47 -2.02 -4.68 -3.15
N ALA A 48 -3.19 -5.31 -3.04
CA ALA A 48 -3.35 -6.72 -2.71
C ALA A 48 -3.68 -7.59 -3.94
N ALA A 49 -3.74 -6.99 -5.14
CA ALA A 49 -3.99 -7.73 -6.37
C ALA A 49 -2.92 -8.82 -6.54
N GLY A 50 -3.36 -10.05 -6.81
CA GLY A 50 -2.46 -11.16 -7.05
C GLY A 50 -3.07 -12.55 -6.96
N HIS A 51 -2.31 -13.52 -7.44
CA HIS A 51 -2.53 -14.96 -7.31
C HIS A 51 -1.80 -15.46 -6.05
N HIS A 52 -2.47 -15.36 -4.89
CA HIS A 52 -1.84 -15.65 -3.59
C HIS A 52 -1.55 -17.13 -3.34
N THR A 53 -2.05 -18.01 -4.20
CA THR A 53 -1.74 -19.45 -4.21
C THR A 53 -0.40 -19.78 -4.89
N ASP A 54 0.20 -18.81 -5.61
CA ASP A 54 1.53 -18.98 -6.18
C ASP A 54 2.57 -19.21 -5.06
N PRO A 55 3.58 -20.08 -5.27
CA PRO A 55 4.59 -20.39 -4.26
C PRO A 55 5.30 -19.16 -3.71
N ALA A 56 5.45 -19.07 -2.39
CA ALA A 56 6.00 -17.90 -1.72
C ALA A 56 7.46 -17.58 -2.11
N ASP A 57 8.23 -18.62 -2.47
CA ASP A 57 9.64 -18.50 -2.85
C ASP A 57 9.85 -18.18 -4.34
N ASP A 58 8.79 -18.10 -5.13
CA ASP A 58 8.90 -17.70 -6.54
C ASP A 58 9.17 -16.20 -6.66
N ALA A 59 10.36 -15.84 -7.16
CA ALA A 59 10.71 -14.45 -7.42
C ALA A 59 9.79 -13.77 -8.46
N ARG A 60 9.06 -14.53 -9.27
CA ARG A 60 8.06 -14.03 -10.24
C ARG A 60 6.63 -14.15 -9.74
N ARG A 61 6.42 -14.47 -8.46
CA ARG A 61 5.10 -14.54 -7.82
C ARG A 61 4.21 -13.37 -8.25
N ARG A 62 2.99 -13.70 -8.65
CA ARG A 62 2.06 -12.76 -9.28
C ARG A 62 1.28 -11.99 -8.23
N THR A 63 1.94 -11.16 -7.45
CA THR A 63 1.30 -10.27 -6.48
C THR A 63 1.94 -8.89 -6.50
N VAL A 64 1.14 -7.86 -6.21
CA VAL A 64 1.65 -6.48 -6.14
C VAL A 64 2.55 -6.29 -4.93
N LEU A 65 2.16 -6.88 -3.78
CA LEU A 65 2.87 -6.76 -2.51
C LEU A 65 4.25 -7.42 -2.51
N ASP A 66 4.51 -8.38 -3.41
CA ASP A 66 5.84 -8.99 -3.56
C ASP A 66 6.75 -8.19 -4.52
N ARG A 67 6.25 -7.13 -5.17
CA ARG A 67 6.99 -6.44 -6.25
C ARG A 67 7.21 -4.95 -6.02
N VAL A 68 6.25 -4.25 -5.39
CA VAL A 68 6.31 -2.79 -5.24
C VAL A 68 5.74 -2.31 -3.91
N VAL A 69 6.25 -1.19 -3.41
CA VAL A 69 5.60 -0.45 -2.33
C VAL A 69 4.46 0.37 -2.92
N SER A 70 3.23 0.02 -2.55
CA SER A 70 2.04 0.71 -3.03
C SER A 70 1.69 1.93 -2.20
N SER A 71 1.24 3.00 -2.85
CA SER A 71 0.69 4.19 -2.22
C SER A 71 -0.51 4.68 -3.04
N TYR A 72 -1.46 5.35 -2.40
CA TYR A 72 -2.68 5.82 -3.07
C TYR A 72 -2.75 7.34 -3.04
N THR A 73 -3.37 7.91 -4.05
CA THR A 73 -3.65 9.34 -4.11
C THR A 73 -4.93 9.57 -4.91
N PRO A 74 -5.80 10.51 -4.50
CA PRO A 74 -7.09 10.70 -5.14
C PRO A 74 -6.97 11.31 -6.55
N THR A 75 -5.92 12.09 -6.82
CA THR A 75 -5.67 12.71 -8.13
C THR A 75 -4.18 12.92 -8.37
N VAL A 76 -3.77 13.02 -9.64
CA VAL A 76 -2.40 13.43 -10.01
C VAL A 76 -2.06 14.82 -9.47
N ARG A 77 -3.04 15.74 -9.40
CA ARG A 77 -2.87 17.06 -8.80
C ARG A 77 -2.53 16.98 -7.31
N ALA A 78 -3.21 16.11 -6.56
CA ALA A 78 -2.92 15.87 -5.15
C ALA A 78 -1.51 15.29 -4.96
N LEU A 79 -1.10 14.33 -5.79
CA LEU A 79 0.26 13.80 -5.79
C LEU A 79 1.31 14.88 -6.06
N ARG A 80 1.09 15.74 -7.07
CA ARG A 80 1.98 16.86 -7.38
C ARG A 80 2.03 17.89 -6.24
N HIS A 81 0.91 18.12 -5.55
CA HIS A 81 0.89 19.00 -4.39
C HIS A 81 1.71 18.39 -3.24
N ALA A 82 1.45 17.13 -2.88
CA ALA A 82 2.20 16.42 -1.85
C ALA A 82 3.71 16.44 -2.12
N ARG A 83 4.14 16.11 -3.35
CA ARG A 83 5.56 16.14 -3.73
C ARG A 83 6.22 17.52 -3.61
N ARG A 84 5.49 18.59 -3.92
CA ARG A 84 6.01 19.96 -3.76
C ARG A 84 6.17 20.33 -2.28
N THR A 85 5.22 19.93 -1.44
CA THR A 85 5.26 20.19 0.00
C THR A 85 6.32 19.34 0.70
N SER A 86 6.56 18.11 0.23
CA SER A 86 7.60 17.21 0.75
C SER A 86 9.00 17.56 0.24
N GLY A 87 9.14 17.96 -1.02
CA GLY A 87 10.43 18.19 -1.68
C GLY A 87 11.20 19.44 -1.23
N GLY A 88 10.66 20.22 -0.30
CA GLY A 88 11.33 21.35 0.35
C GLY A 88 11.49 21.21 1.85
N ARG A 89 11.01 20.12 2.46
CA ARG A 89 11.07 19.92 3.90
C ARG A 89 12.19 18.94 4.24
N VAL A 90 13.44 19.40 4.09
CA VAL A 90 14.49 18.91 4.98
C VAL A 90 14.05 19.37 6.37
N LEU A 91 13.51 18.45 7.15
CA LEU A 91 13.31 18.72 8.56
C LEU A 91 14.69 19.08 9.12
N PRO A 92 14.88 20.27 9.74
CA PRO A 92 16.10 20.52 10.48
C PRO A 92 16.38 19.34 11.41
N PRO A 93 17.64 19.06 11.75
CA PRO A 93 17.99 17.95 12.65
C PRO A 93 17.14 17.91 13.93
N ASP A 94 16.70 19.09 14.40
CA ASP A 94 15.91 19.29 15.62
C ASP A 94 14.40 19.44 15.38
N ALA A 95 13.93 19.28 14.15
CA ALA A 95 12.51 19.45 13.86
C ALA A 95 11.72 18.24 14.38
N SER A 96 10.89 18.50 15.38
CA SER A 96 10.00 17.51 15.96
C SER A 96 8.99 17.01 14.92
N VAL A 97 9.05 15.72 14.61
CA VAL A 97 7.97 15.03 13.90
C VAL A 97 6.76 15.04 14.81
N ARG A 98 5.76 15.84 14.47
CA ARG A 98 4.47 15.82 15.16
C ARG A 98 3.69 14.58 14.70
N GLY A 99 3.87 13.48 15.42
CA GLY A 99 3.03 12.29 15.28
C GLY A 99 1.72 12.47 16.03
N LEU A 100 0.61 12.04 15.44
CA LEU A 100 -0.66 11.85 16.13
C LEU A 100 -0.89 10.34 16.23
N ILE A 101 -0.88 9.82 17.46
CA ILE A 101 -1.30 8.44 17.73
C ILE A 101 -2.76 8.50 18.17
N VAL A 102 -3.64 7.83 17.43
CA VAL A 102 -5.02 7.64 17.82
C VAL A 102 -5.18 6.19 18.25
N ALA A 103 -5.34 5.96 19.55
CA ALA A 103 -5.70 4.66 20.08
C ALA A 103 -7.24 4.51 20.12
N MET A 104 -7.75 3.31 19.83
CA MET A 104 -9.16 2.96 20.02
C MET A 104 -9.25 1.92 21.16
N PRO A 105 -9.19 2.35 22.44
CA PRO A 105 -9.19 1.43 23.57
C PRO A 105 -10.52 0.67 23.73
N THR A 106 -11.60 1.20 23.16
CA THR A 106 -12.94 0.62 23.16
C THR A 106 -13.49 0.63 21.74
N THR A 107 -13.76 -0.55 21.19
CA THR A 107 -14.31 -0.75 19.85
C THR A 107 -15.85 -0.74 19.92
N PRO A 108 -16.52 0.25 19.32
CA PRO A 108 -17.99 0.28 19.28
C PRO A 108 -18.57 -0.98 18.62
N GLY A 109 -19.65 -1.51 19.18
CA GLY A 109 -20.35 -2.69 18.63
C GLY A 109 -19.76 -4.05 19.02
N VAL A 110 -18.67 -4.08 19.80
CA VAL A 110 -18.09 -5.31 20.33
C VAL A 110 -18.56 -5.53 21.78
N PRO A 111 -19.02 -6.75 22.16
CA PRO A 111 -19.38 -7.10 23.54
C PRO A 111 -18.22 -6.92 24.53
N GLY A 112 -18.49 -6.92 25.83
CA GLY A 112 -17.43 -6.86 26.86
C GLY A 112 -16.74 -5.49 26.94
N LEU A 113 -17.54 -4.40 26.99
CA LEU A 113 -17.06 -3.01 27.05
C LEU A 113 -16.17 -2.61 25.86
N GLY A 114 -16.33 -3.29 24.72
CA GLY A 114 -15.59 -3.01 23.49
C GLY A 114 -14.10 -3.34 23.52
N ARG A 115 -13.63 -4.14 24.49
CA ARG A 115 -12.23 -4.60 24.52
C ARG A 115 -12.02 -5.80 23.59
N LEU A 116 -11.03 -5.70 22.71
CA LEU A 116 -10.66 -6.80 21.82
C LEU A 116 -9.81 -7.84 22.57
N PRO A 117 -10.08 -9.15 22.43
CA PRO A 117 -9.51 -10.21 23.26
C PRO A 117 -7.99 -10.41 23.16
N TYR A 118 -7.32 -9.77 22.20
CA TYR A 118 -5.88 -9.93 21.95
C TYR A 118 -5.07 -8.64 22.06
N VAL A 119 -5.68 -7.57 22.60
CA VAL A 119 -4.97 -6.31 22.85
C VAL A 119 -4.62 -6.26 24.33
N ALA A 120 -3.32 -6.38 24.65
CA ALA A 120 -2.84 -6.22 26.02
C ALA A 120 -3.12 -4.80 26.53
N ALA A 121 -3.46 -4.71 27.83
CA ALA A 121 -3.77 -3.45 28.51
C ALA A 121 -2.53 -2.60 28.77
#